data_AF-A0A2K4MSZ8-F1
#
_entry.id   AF-A0A2K4MSZ8-F1
#
_cell.length_a   1.000
_cell.length_b   1.000
_cell.length_c   1.000
_cell.angle_alpha   90.00
_cell.angle_beta   90.00
_cell.angle_gamma   90.00
#
_symmetry.space_group_name_H-M   'P 1'
#
loop_
_entity.id
_entity.type
_entity.pdbx_description
1 polymer ?
#
loop_
_entity_poly.entity_id
_entity_poly.type
_entity_poly.pdbx_seq_one_letter_code
_entity_poly.pdbx_strand_id
1 'polypeptide(L)'
;MNGMRHIPHKTWIGVVRDAVQLWRQRERWTLEAVADQIVAHYYESGADGVWLVEFQRTASGRDPMRALKTNAERVARWLDDQTKDTSLLPANLLPVVLGALPMDLRLACVTEMMGPLGFDVAIAKPGIPDATHAALVAAAAKEAGEAVAAFSLLADGMSQPVLMRAKVELEEGRAALCDAINHVDGLLTEKRHETRLRS
;
A
#
# COMPACT_ATOMS: atom_id res chain seq x y z
N MET A 1 26.88 -14.17 -21.90
CA MET A 1 26.32 -14.69 -20.63
C MET A 1 26.24 -13.52 -19.66
N ASN A 2 25.10 -12.82 -19.62
CA ASN A 2 24.88 -11.75 -18.64
C ASN A 2 24.57 -12.42 -17.30
N GLY A 3 25.50 -12.29 -16.35
CA GLY A 3 25.23 -12.67 -14.96
C GLY A 3 24.08 -11.82 -14.44
N MET A 4 22.92 -12.44 -14.22
CA MET A 4 21.88 -11.85 -13.39
C MET A 4 22.52 -11.55 -12.03
N ARG A 5 22.78 -10.27 -11.77
CA ARG A 5 23.10 -9.82 -10.41
C ARG A 5 21.92 -10.22 -9.55
N HIS A 6 22.13 -11.18 -8.65
CA HIS A 6 21.18 -11.47 -7.59
C HIS A 6 21.09 -10.21 -6.74
N ILE A 7 20.03 -9.41 -6.94
CA ILE A 7 19.71 -8.32 -6.03
C ILE A 7 19.18 -9.04 -4.77
N PRO A 8 19.84 -8.91 -3.61
CA PRO A 8 19.33 -9.52 -2.39
C PRO A 8 17.94 -8.94 -2.13
N HIS A 9 16.92 -9.80 -2.12
CA HIS A 9 15.58 -9.37 -1.73
C HIS A 9 15.61 -9.03 -0.24
N LYS A 10 15.21 -7.80 0.10
CA LYS A 10 15.02 -7.43 1.49
C LYS A 10 13.88 -8.26 2.08
N THR A 11 14.03 -8.62 3.34
CA THR A 11 12.92 -9.09 4.18
C THR A 11 11.82 -8.02 4.25
N TRP A 12 10.58 -8.42 4.48
CA TRP A 12 9.48 -7.46 4.66
C TRP A 12 9.73 -6.51 5.84
N ILE A 13 10.32 -7.00 6.93
CA ILE A 13 10.71 -6.15 8.07
C ILE A 13 11.79 -5.16 7.67
N GLY A 14 12.77 -5.57 6.85
CA GLY A 14 13.78 -4.69 6.28
C GLY A 14 13.20 -3.58 5.42
N VAL A 15 12.22 -3.88 4.56
CA VAL A 15 11.51 -2.87 3.76
C VAL A 15 10.76 -1.86 4.65
N VAL A 16 10.03 -2.35 5.66
CA VAL A 16 9.30 -1.50 6.59
C VAL A 16 10.25 -0.63 7.42
N ARG A 17 11.38 -1.19 7.88
CA ARG A 17 12.43 -0.44 8.58
C ARG A 17 12.93 0.73 7.73
N ASP A 18 13.24 0.47 6.46
CA ASP A 18 13.75 1.49 5.55
C ASP A 18 12.70 2.59 5.32
N ALA A 19 11.42 2.23 5.16
CA ALA A 19 10.32 3.19 5.04
C ALA A 19 10.15 4.05 6.30
N VAL A 20 10.23 3.45 7.49
CA VAL A 20 10.18 4.17 8.79
C VAL A 20 11.38 5.09 8.96
N GLN A 21 12.58 4.64 8.56
CA GLN A 21 13.79 5.46 8.63
C GLN A 21 13.74 6.63 7.64
N LEU A 22 13.22 6.42 6.43
CA LEU A 22 12.99 7.48 5.45
C LEU A 22 11.96 8.49 5.96
N TRP A 23 10.86 8.02 6.56
CA TRP A 23 9.86 8.89 7.18
C TRP A 23 10.48 9.77 8.27
N ARG A 24 11.27 9.16 9.16
CA ARG A 24 11.99 9.87 10.22
C ARG A 24 12.91 10.95 9.68
N GLN A 25 13.68 10.64 8.62
CA GLN A 25 14.58 11.60 7.98
C GLN A 25 13.82 12.75 7.30
N ARG A 26 12.75 12.43 6.58
CA ARG A 26 11.89 13.39 5.87
C ARG A 26 11.30 14.42 6.84
N GLU A 27 10.72 13.96 7.94
CA GLU A 27 10.07 14.85 8.92
C GLU A 27 11.05 15.43 9.96
N ARG A 28 12.33 15.04 9.91
CA ARG A 28 13.37 15.38 10.89
C ARG A 28 12.97 15.03 12.33
N TRP A 29 12.28 13.90 12.47
CA TRP A 29 11.75 13.44 13.74
C TRP A 29 12.72 12.51 14.48
N THR A 30 12.51 12.38 15.78
CA THR A 30 13.16 11.33 16.56
C THR A 30 12.42 10.01 16.35
N LEU A 31 13.02 8.90 16.78
CA LEU A 31 12.34 7.60 16.75
C LEU A 31 11.11 7.61 17.67
N GLU A 32 11.19 8.31 18.80
CA GLU A 32 10.09 8.48 19.75
C GLU A 32 8.89 9.16 19.11
N ALA A 33 9.09 10.23 18.34
CA ALA A 33 8.02 10.91 17.63
C ALA A 33 7.35 10.01 16.58
N VAL A 34 8.15 9.25 15.81
CA VAL A 34 7.61 8.30 14.82
C VAL A 34 6.86 7.14 15.49
N ALA A 35 7.42 6.60 16.58
CA ALA A 35 6.77 5.55 17.35
C ALA A 35 5.45 6.04 17.97
N ASP A 36 5.38 7.30 18.41
CA ASP A 36 4.15 7.90 18.91
C ASP A 36 3.06 7.94 17.84
N GLN A 37 3.39 8.29 16.59
CA GLN A 37 2.43 8.25 15.49
C GLN A 37 1.94 6.83 15.16
N ILE A 38 2.82 5.83 15.24
CA ILE A 38 2.44 4.42 15.07
C ILE A 38 1.49 3.97 16.18
N VAL A 39 1.77 4.37 17.43
CA VAL A 39 0.93 4.06 18.60
C VAL A 39 -0.41 4.80 18.53
N ALA A 40 -0.42 6.06 18.09
CA ALA A 40 -1.65 6.80 17.85
C ALA A 40 -2.53 6.07 16.83
N HIS A 41 -1.96 5.72 15.67
CA HIS A 41 -2.68 4.97 14.64
C HIS A 41 -3.19 3.61 15.12
N TYR A 42 -2.42 2.89 15.95
CA TYR A 42 -2.85 1.63 16.56
C TYR A 42 -4.17 1.77 17.32
N TYR A 43 -4.30 2.81 18.15
CA TYR A 43 -5.52 3.05 18.91
C TYR A 43 -6.63 3.68 18.07
N GLU A 44 -6.31 4.61 17.17
CA GLU A 44 -7.30 5.25 16.28
C GLU A 44 -7.96 4.26 15.31
N SER A 45 -7.22 3.24 14.85
CA SER A 45 -7.74 2.19 13.99
C SER A 45 -8.54 1.11 14.73
N GLY A 46 -8.62 1.17 16.07
CA GLY A 46 -9.26 0.15 16.91
C GLY A 46 -8.51 -1.19 16.92
N ALA A 47 -7.22 -1.20 16.54
CA ALA A 47 -6.42 -2.40 16.49
C ALA A 47 -6.22 -3.03 17.88
N ASP A 48 -6.37 -2.25 18.96
CA ASP A 48 -6.34 -2.71 20.35
C ASP A 48 -7.56 -3.56 20.75
N GLY A 49 -8.66 -3.48 20.00
CA GLY A 49 -9.82 -4.37 20.17
C GLY A 49 -9.62 -5.77 19.56
N VAL A 50 -8.62 -5.93 18.68
CA VAL A 50 -8.32 -7.19 17.99
C VAL A 50 -7.01 -7.80 18.50
N TRP A 51 -6.03 -6.96 18.82
CA TRP A 51 -4.69 -7.37 19.20
C TRP A 51 -4.37 -6.94 20.64
N LEU A 52 -3.76 -7.85 21.41
CA LEU A 52 -3.48 -7.64 22.83
C LEU A 52 -2.12 -6.96 23.09
N VAL A 53 -1.64 -6.14 22.15
CA VAL A 53 -0.39 -5.40 22.36
C VAL A 53 -0.69 -4.12 23.13
N GLU A 54 -0.26 -4.09 24.38
CA GLU A 54 -0.45 -2.92 25.24
C GLU A 54 0.75 -1.98 25.11
N PHE A 55 0.54 -0.84 24.44
CA PHE A 55 1.50 0.28 24.43
C PHE A 55 1.32 1.15 25.67
N GLN A 56 2.41 1.75 26.15
CA GLN A 56 2.30 2.71 27.24
C GLN A 56 1.57 3.97 26.75
N ARG A 57 0.44 4.29 27.36
CA ARG A 57 -0.38 5.46 27.02
C ARG A 57 0.14 6.70 27.76
N THR A 58 0.42 7.76 27.03
CA THR A 58 0.88 9.06 27.54
C THR A 58 -0.15 9.77 28.42
N ALA A 59 -1.44 9.46 28.27
CA ALA A 59 -2.54 10.08 29.03
C ALA A 59 -2.79 9.50 30.45
N SER A 60 -2.11 8.41 30.83
CA SER A 60 -2.50 7.60 32.01
C SER A 60 -1.69 7.89 33.29
N GLY A 61 -1.47 9.17 33.63
CA GLY A 61 -0.81 9.60 34.87
C GLY A 61 0.65 9.14 35.04
N ARG A 62 1.24 8.51 34.01
CA ARG A 62 2.65 8.13 33.93
C ARG A 62 3.45 9.25 33.26
N ASP A 63 4.77 9.26 33.50
CA ASP A 63 5.71 10.14 32.81
C ASP A 63 5.60 9.94 31.27
N PRO A 64 5.10 10.95 30.53
CA PRO A 64 4.92 10.86 29.09
C PRO A 64 6.23 10.59 28.33
N MET A 65 7.35 11.12 28.83
CA MET A 65 8.66 10.94 28.19
C MET A 65 9.12 9.49 28.29
N ARG A 66 8.89 8.86 29.45
CA ARG A 66 9.19 7.44 29.67
C ARG A 66 8.33 6.53 28.80
N ALA A 67 7.05 6.86 28.61
CA ALA A 67 6.14 6.11 27.75
C ALA A 67 6.60 6.16 26.28
N LEU A 68 6.91 7.36 25.78
CA LEU A 68 7.43 7.58 24.43
C LEU A 68 8.70 6.77 24.18
N LYS A 69 9.69 6.86 25.09
CA LYS A 69 10.94 6.11 24.98
C LYS A 69 10.72 4.60 24.98
N THR A 70 9.87 4.09 25.88
CA THR A 70 9.59 2.65 25.97
C THR A 70 8.94 2.12 24.69
N ASN A 71 7.99 2.86 24.13
CA ASN A 71 7.33 2.49 22.89
C ASN A 71 8.31 2.56 21.71
N ALA A 72 9.17 3.58 21.65
CA ALA A 72 10.20 3.73 20.63
C ALA A 72 11.20 2.56 20.64
N GLU A 73 11.72 2.18 21.81
CA GLU A 73 12.61 1.03 21.97
C GLU A 73 11.95 -0.28 21.55
N ARG A 74 10.65 -0.42 21.80
CA ARG A 74 9.87 -1.58 21.34
C ARG A 74 9.76 -1.61 19.81
N VAL A 75 9.39 -0.49 19.19
CA VAL A 75 9.28 -0.37 17.72
C VAL A 75 10.64 -0.62 17.05
N ALA A 76 11.72 -0.01 17.55
CA ALA A 76 13.07 -0.28 17.03
C ALA A 76 13.44 -1.76 17.08
N ARG A 77 13.14 -2.43 18.19
CA ARG A 77 13.43 -3.86 18.35
C ARG A 77 12.67 -4.71 17.34
N TRP A 78 11.41 -4.39 17.07
CA TRP A 78 10.60 -5.10 16.07
C TRP A 78 11.12 -4.95 14.65
N LEU A 79 11.72 -3.81 14.32
CA LEU A 79 12.22 -3.48 12.98
C LEU A 79 13.68 -3.89 12.76
N ASP A 80 14.36 -4.37 13.81
CA ASP A 80 15.76 -4.82 13.74
C ASP A 80 15.86 -6.32 13.48
N ASP A 81 15.59 -6.72 12.24
CA ASP A 81 15.74 -8.10 11.78
C ASP A 81 17.17 -8.51 11.37
N GLN A 82 18.14 -7.62 11.59
CA GLN A 82 19.55 -7.89 11.29
C GLN A 82 20.32 -8.32 12.54
N THR A 83 19.98 -7.75 13.70
CA THR A 83 20.69 -8.05 14.95
C THR A 83 19.83 -8.74 16.01
N LYS A 84 18.50 -8.78 15.83
CA LYS A 84 17.56 -9.46 16.74
C LYS A 84 16.84 -10.60 16.01
N ASP A 85 16.70 -11.73 16.69
CA ASP A 85 16.10 -12.97 16.18
C ASP A 85 14.80 -13.36 16.92
N THR A 86 14.59 -12.85 18.13
CA THR A 86 13.54 -13.31 19.05
C THR A 86 12.36 -12.35 19.25
N SER A 87 12.47 -11.09 18.81
CA SER A 87 11.45 -10.06 19.06
C SER A 87 11.19 -9.21 17.81
N LEU A 88 10.86 -9.88 16.70
CA LEU A 88 10.52 -9.26 15.42
C LEU A 88 9.09 -8.70 15.40
N LEU A 89 8.81 -7.82 14.43
CA LEU A 89 7.48 -7.26 14.18
C LEU A 89 6.44 -8.39 14.01
N PRO A 90 5.42 -8.48 14.88
CA PRO A 90 4.32 -9.42 14.68
C PRO A 90 3.61 -9.14 13.35
N ALA A 91 3.33 -10.17 12.57
CA ALA A 91 2.66 -10.02 11.27
C ALA A 91 1.33 -9.23 11.37
N ASN A 92 0.61 -9.40 12.48
CA ASN A 92 -0.65 -8.71 12.73
C ASN A 92 -0.49 -7.21 13.05
N LEU A 93 0.71 -6.75 13.39
CA LEU A 93 1.02 -5.34 13.58
C LEU A 93 1.61 -4.67 12.34
N LEU A 94 1.94 -5.43 11.30
CA LEU A 94 2.39 -4.87 10.03
C LEU A 94 1.37 -3.86 9.43
N PRO A 95 0.05 -4.15 9.39
CA PRO A 95 -0.94 -3.18 8.91
C PRO A 95 -0.96 -1.87 9.70
N VAL A 96 -0.67 -1.93 11.00
CA VAL A 96 -0.64 -0.76 11.88
C VAL A 96 0.54 0.15 11.53
N VAL A 97 1.74 -0.44 11.34
CA VAL A 97 2.92 0.33 10.93
C VAL A 97 2.71 0.93 9.54
N LEU A 98 2.19 0.14 8.58
CA LEU A 98 1.89 0.64 7.24
C LEU A 98 0.82 1.74 7.26
N GLY A 99 -0.22 1.58 8.08
CA GLY A 99 -1.33 2.53 8.22
C GLY A 99 -0.93 3.85 8.88
N ALA A 100 0.15 3.88 9.66
CA ALA A 100 0.72 5.09 10.21
C ALA A 100 1.61 5.87 9.23
N LEU A 101 2.21 5.19 8.23
CA LEU A 101 3.07 5.85 7.24
C LEU A 101 2.27 6.88 6.40
N PRO A 102 2.90 8.00 6.02
CA PRO A 102 2.41 8.86 4.94
C PRO A 102 2.08 8.04 3.69
N MET A 103 1.01 8.40 2.98
CA MET A 103 0.47 7.60 1.87
C MET A 103 1.50 7.27 0.79
N ASP A 104 2.37 8.21 0.44
CA ASP A 104 3.43 8.01 -0.55
C ASP A 104 4.48 6.99 -0.09
N LEU A 105 4.90 7.07 1.17
CA LEU A 105 5.84 6.12 1.76
C LEU A 105 5.20 4.74 1.94
N ARG A 106 3.90 4.70 2.27
CA ARG A 106 3.12 3.46 2.34
C ARG A 106 3.06 2.77 0.99
N LEU A 107 2.72 3.52 -0.07
CA LEU A 107 2.67 2.99 -1.43
C LEU A 107 4.03 2.42 -1.83
N ALA A 108 5.10 3.20 -1.69
CA ALA A 108 6.46 2.76 -2.02
C ALA A 108 6.88 1.50 -1.25
N CYS A 109 6.59 1.46 0.05
CA CYS A 109 6.87 0.30 0.91
C CYS A 109 6.14 -0.96 0.42
N VAL A 110 4.82 -0.87 0.17
CA VAL A 110 4.04 -2.03 -0.28
C VAL A 110 4.42 -2.45 -1.69
N THR A 111 4.71 -1.52 -2.60
CA THR A 111 5.25 -1.84 -3.94
C THR A 111 6.56 -2.61 -3.84
N GLU A 112 7.50 -2.20 -2.98
CA GLU A 112 8.77 -2.92 -2.78
C GLU A 112 8.54 -4.31 -2.17
N MET A 113 7.59 -4.46 -1.24
CA MET A 113 7.24 -5.76 -0.65
C MET A 113 6.59 -6.73 -1.64
N MET A 114 5.74 -6.21 -2.53
CA MET A 114 4.89 -7.01 -3.43
C MET A 114 5.52 -7.25 -4.80
N GLY A 115 6.44 -6.38 -5.24
CA GLY A 115 7.14 -6.49 -6.52
C GLY A 115 7.84 -7.84 -6.76
N PRO A 116 8.55 -8.44 -5.77
CA PRO A 116 9.15 -9.76 -5.92
C PRO A 116 8.14 -10.89 -6.20
N LEU A 117 6.86 -10.68 -5.87
CA LEU A 117 5.77 -11.62 -6.14
C LEU A 117 5.09 -11.34 -7.50
N GLY A 118 5.54 -10.34 -8.26
CA GLY A 118 4.96 -9.96 -9.55
C GLY A 118 3.69 -9.12 -9.45
N PHE A 119 3.37 -8.59 -8.26
CA PHE A 119 2.23 -7.69 -8.08
C PHE A 119 2.65 -6.24 -8.29
N ASP A 120 1.78 -5.49 -8.96
CA ASP A 120 1.81 -4.02 -8.96
C ASP A 120 0.80 -3.49 -7.94
N VAL A 121 1.14 -2.39 -7.28
CA VAL A 121 0.36 -1.84 -6.17
C VAL A 121 -0.08 -0.44 -6.55
N ALA A 122 -1.38 -0.21 -6.52
CA ALA A 122 -1.98 1.08 -6.78
C ALA A 122 -2.77 1.57 -5.56
N ILE A 123 -2.85 2.90 -5.39
CA ILE A 123 -3.73 3.49 -4.40
C ILE A 123 -5.17 3.25 -4.85
N ALA A 124 -5.93 2.53 -4.04
CA ALA A 124 -7.38 2.41 -4.25
C ALA A 124 -7.97 3.82 -4.24
N LYS A 125 -8.77 4.16 -5.25
CA LYS A 125 -9.58 5.38 -5.24
C LYS A 125 -10.87 5.04 -4.50
N PRO A 126 -11.04 5.40 -3.22
CA PRO A 126 -12.31 5.17 -2.54
C PRO A 126 -13.38 6.01 -3.22
N GLY A 127 -14.37 5.34 -3.79
CA GLY A 127 -15.52 5.97 -4.43
C GLY A 127 -16.10 5.07 -5.50
N ILE A 128 -17.44 4.95 -5.50
CA ILE A 128 -18.15 4.64 -6.73
C ILE A 128 -17.81 5.81 -7.66
N PRO A 129 -17.27 5.57 -8.87
CA PRO A 129 -17.16 6.64 -9.84
C PRO A 129 -18.49 7.38 -9.90
N ASP A 130 -18.49 8.73 -9.89
CA ASP A 130 -19.71 9.53 -10.08
C ASP A 130 -20.35 9.29 -11.48
N ALA A 131 -19.70 8.44 -12.28
CA ALA A 131 -20.22 7.85 -13.49
C ALA A 131 -21.19 6.70 -13.19
N THR A 132 -22.38 6.79 -13.79
CA THR A 132 -23.34 5.68 -13.81
C THR A 132 -22.72 4.41 -14.41
N HIS A 133 -23.24 3.23 -14.04
CA HIS A 133 -22.84 1.95 -14.65
C HIS A 133 -22.85 2.00 -16.19
N ALA A 134 -23.86 2.65 -16.78
CA ALA A 134 -23.96 2.83 -18.23
C ALA A 134 -22.81 3.66 -18.81
N ALA A 135 -22.40 4.74 -18.12
CA ALA A 135 -21.27 5.57 -18.54
C ALA A 135 -19.94 4.80 -18.46
N LEU A 136 -19.75 4.01 -17.41
CA LEU A 136 -18.56 3.15 -17.27
C LEU A 136 -18.49 2.07 -18.35
N VAL A 137 -19.61 1.42 -18.67
CA VAL A 137 -19.68 0.42 -19.76
C VAL A 137 -19.38 1.08 -21.10
N ALA A 138 -19.94 2.25 -21.38
CA ALA A 138 -19.70 2.96 -22.63
C ALA A 138 -18.22 3.36 -22.79
N ALA A 139 -17.61 3.89 -21.73
CA ALA A 139 -16.19 4.24 -21.72
C ALA A 139 -15.31 3.00 -21.88
N ALA A 140 -15.53 1.95 -21.09
CA ALA A 140 -14.75 0.71 -21.18
C ALA A 140 -14.85 0.07 -22.58
N ALA A 141 -16.04 0.04 -23.19
CA ALA A 141 -16.23 -0.52 -24.53
C ALA A 141 -15.51 0.31 -25.61
N LYS A 142 -15.57 1.64 -25.53
CA LYS A 142 -14.89 2.54 -26.46
C LYS A 142 -13.37 2.37 -26.36
N GLU A 143 -12.81 2.59 -25.18
CA GLU A 143 -11.35 2.63 -24.99
C GLU A 143 -10.73 1.24 -25.19
N ALA A 144 -11.40 0.15 -24.77
CA ALA A 144 -10.93 -1.21 -25.05
C ALA A 144 -10.99 -1.54 -26.56
N GLY A 145 -12.01 -1.05 -27.27
CA GLY A 145 -12.11 -1.21 -28.72
C GLY A 145 -11.00 -0.49 -29.48
N GLU A 146 -10.69 0.75 -29.07
CA GLU A 146 -9.61 1.57 -29.62
C GLU A 146 -8.23 0.93 -29.33
N ALA A 147 -8.02 0.44 -28.11
CA ALA A 147 -6.83 -0.31 -27.72
C ALA A 147 -6.62 -1.57 -28.57
N VAL A 148 -7.65 -2.40 -28.74
CA VAL A 148 -7.59 -3.63 -29.56
C VAL A 148 -7.34 -3.30 -31.03
N ALA A 149 -7.98 -2.26 -31.57
CA ALA A 149 -7.76 -1.82 -32.94
C ALA A 149 -6.31 -1.36 -33.16
N ALA A 150 -5.80 -0.49 -32.28
CA ALA A 150 -4.43 0.02 -32.37
C ALA A 150 -3.39 -1.09 -32.22
N PHE A 151 -3.64 -2.07 -31.34
CA PHE A 151 -2.76 -3.22 -31.18
C PHE A 151 -2.80 -4.18 -32.38
N SER A 152 -3.95 -4.36 -33.01
CA SER A 152 -4.10 -5.21 -34.21
C SER A 152 -3.30 -4.68 -35.40
N LEU A 153 -3.19 -3.35 -35.54
CA LEU A 153 -2.40 -2.69 -36.59
C LEU A 153 -0.88 -2.99 -36.49
N LEU A 154 -0.40 -3.50 -35.36
CA LEU A 154 1.00 -3.95 -35.26
C LEU A 154 1.32 -5.10 -36.22
N ALA A 155 0.30 -5.87 -36.66
CA ALA A 155 0.46 -6.92 -37.66
C ALA A 155 0.90 -6.38 -39.03
N ASP A 156 0.54 -5.14 -39.35
CA ASP A 156 0.91 -4.47 -40.61
C ASP A 156 2.28 -3.79 -40.55
N GLY A 157 2.90 -3.75 -39.36
CA GLY A 157 4.27 -3.27 -39.17
C GLY A 157 4.48 -2.53 -37.84
N MET A 158 5.67 -2.72 -37.25
CA MET A 158 6.03 -2.17 -35.93
C MET A 158 6.93 -0.94 -36.03
N SER A 159 6.48 0.08 -36.76
CA SER A 159 7.20 1.36 -36.79
C SER A 159 7.07 2.08 -35.44
N GLN A 160 8.05 2.93 -35.08
CA GLN A 160 8.03 3.67 -33.81
C GLN A 160 6.74 4.48 -33.60
N PRO A 161 6.19 5.21 -34.59
CA PRO A 161 4.90 5.90 -34.42
C PRO A 161 3.74 4.96 -34.12
N VAL A 162 3.72 3.78 -34.76
CA VAL A 162 2.67 2.77 -34.59
C VAL A 162 2.76 2.12 -33.21
N LEU A 163 3.97 1.82 -32.73
CA LEU A 163 4.21 1.31 -31.36
C LEU A 163 3.80 2.33 -30.30
N MET A 164 4.15 3.61 -30.49
CA MET A 164 3.76 4.68 -29.56
C MET A 164 2.25 4.84 -29.50
N ARG A 165 1.57 4.81 -30.65
CA ARG A 165 0.11 4.87 -30.70
C ARG A 165 -0.52 3.68 -29.98
N ALA A 166 -0.10 2.46 -30.31
CA ALA A 166 -0.61 1.26 -29.64
C ALA A 166 -0.43 1.32 -28.12
N LYS A 167 0.73 1.83 -27.65
CA LYS A 167 0.98 2.02 -26.21
C LYS A 167 0.00 3.00 -25.57
N VAL A 168 -0.24 4.16 -26.17
CA VAL A 168 -1.18 5.16 -25.63
C VAL A 168 -2.58 4.57 -25.52
N GLU A 169 -3.08 3.97 -26.60
CA GLU A 169 -4.44 3.43 -26.68
C GLU A 169 -4.62 2.26 -25.68
N LEU A 170 -3.59 1.42 -25.50
CA LEU A 170 -3.58 0.37 -24.47
C LEU A 170 -3.57 0.93 -23.04
N GLU A 171 -2.85 2.02 -22.79
CA GLU A 171 -2.83 2.68 -21.48
C GLU A 171 -4.17 3.34 -21.15
N GLU A 172 -4.84 3.94 -22.14
CA GLU A 172 -6.19 4.50 -22.02
C GLU A 172 -7.24 3.41 -21.80
N GLY A 173 -7.20 2.32 -22.57
CA GLY A 173 -8.04 1.14 -22.37
C GLY A 173 -7.87 0.52 -20.98
N ARG A 174 -6.61 0.43 -20.49
CA ARG A 174 -6.32 -0.01 -19.11
C ARG A 174 -6.96 0.91 -18.08
N ALA A 175 -6.86 2.23 -18.25
CA ALA A 175 -7.44 3.20 -17.33
C ALA A 175 -8.96 3.06 -17.23
N ALA A 176 -9.66 2.94 -18.38
CA ALA A 176 -11.11 2.76 -18.41
C ALA A 176 -11.55 1.44 -17.74
N LEU A 177 -10.81 0.35 -17.94
CA LEU A 177 -11.07 -0.92 -17.26
C LEU A 177 -10.81 -0.83 -15.76
N CYS A 178 -9.77 -0.11 -15.33
CA CYS A 178 -9.52 0.15 -13.91
C CYS A 178 -10.68 0.91 -13.24
N ASP A 179 -11.29 1.90 -13.92
CA ASP A 179 -12.45 2.61 -13.37
C ASP A 179 -13.68 1.69 -13.24
N ALA A 180 -13.88 0.77 -14.19
CA ALA A 180 -14.92 -0.26 -14.08
C ALA A 180 -14.64 -1.25 -12.93
N ILE A 181 -13.39 -1.67 -12.74
CA ILE A 181 -12.97 -2.52 -11.60
C ILE A 181 -13.23 -1.80 -10.27
N ASN A 182 -12.85 -0.53 -10.15
CA ASN A 182 -13.07 0.28 -8.95
C ASN A 182 -14.57 0.36 -8.60
N HIS A 183 -15.45 0.50 -9.60
CA HIS A 183 -16.90 0.46 -9.39
C HIS A 183 -17.37 -0.89 -8.82
N VAL A 184 -16.87 -2.01 -9.38
CA VAL A 184 -17.19 -3.35 -8.88
C VAL A 184 -16.66 -3.54 -7.45
N ASP A 185 -15.45 -3.12 -7.15
CA ASP A 185 -14.84 -3.22 -5.82
C ASP A 185 -15.61 -2.39 -4.77
N GLY A 186 -16.11 -1.21 -5.15
CA GLY A 186 -17.01 -0.41 -4.34
C GLY A 186 -18.28 -1.18 -3.96
N LEU A 187 -18.96 -1.77 -4.95
CA LEU A 187 -20.17 -2.58 -4.72
C LEU A 187 -19.90 -3.83 -3.85
N LEU A 188 -18.75 -4.49 -4.05
CA LEU A 188 -18.34 -5.64 -3.24
C LEU A 188 -18.07 -5.23 -1.78
N THR A 189 -17.48 -4.05 -1.58
CA THR A 189 -17.19 -3.52 -0.25
C THR A 189 -18.48 -3.20 0.49
N GLU A 190 -19.43 -2.50 -0.15
CA GLU A 190 -20.77 -2.25 0.41
C GLU A 190 -21.48 -3.54 0.82
N LYS A 191 -21.47 -4.56 -0.05
CA LYS A 191 -22.07 -5.87 0.23
C LYS A 191 -21.43 -6.58 1.43
N ARG A 192 -20.10 -6.48 1.59
CA ARG A 192 -19.41 -7.03 2.77
C ARG A 192 -19.82 -6.32 4.05
N HIS A 193 -19.97 -4.98 4.02
CA HIS A 193 -20.43 -4.21 5.17
C HIS A 193 -21.88 -4.52 5.54
N GLU A 194 -22.79 -4.63 4.56
CA GLU A 194 -24.17 -5.07 4.78
C GLU A 194 -24.25 -6.46 5.43
N THR A 195 -23.38 -7.39 5.01
CA THR A 195 -23.37 -8.75 5.54
C THR A 195 -22.88 -8.80 6.98
N ARG A 196 -21.86 -8.00 7.34
CA ARG A 196 -21.36 -7.90 8.73
C ARG A 196 -22.31 -7.21 9.70
N LEU A 197 -23.16 -6.29 9.22
CA LEU A 197 -24.17 -5.62 10.04
C LEU A 197 -25.39 -6.48 10.34
N ARG A 198 -25.56 -7.60 9.61
CA ARG A 198 -26.70 -8.53 9.74
C ARG A 198 -26.37 -9.81 10.53
N SER A 199 -25.09 -10.04 10.83
CA SER A 199 -24.58 -11.16 11.65
C SER A 199 -24.35 -10.73 13.08
#